data_AF-A0A932LGJ6-F1
#
_entry.id   AF-A0A932LGJ6-F1
#
_cell.length_a   1.000
_cell.length_b   1.000
_cell.length_c   1.000
_cell.angle_alpha   90.00
_cell.angle_beta   90.00
_cell.angle_gamma   90.00
#
_symmetry.space_group_name_H-M   'P 1'
#
loop_
_entity.id
_entity.type
_entity.pdbx_description
1 polymer ?
#
loop_
_entity_poly.entity_id
_entity_poly.type
_entity_poly.pdbx_seq_one_letter_code
_entity_poly.pdbx_strand_id
1 'polypeptide(L)'
;MKPRLWIVWGLIILISGSAAAQDYRAEPLMQGSPTEALAPEIAGQIAAQGVKVARGTQTVAEIWPAKAWSVREDFAPSNTELYPLQVGALFGVIRYAGKGEDFRGREIPAGVYTVRYGLQPVDGNHLGTSETRDFLLLLPAKEDTNPQPMAEADMFELSPKVTATTHPTMLALLRAEGEVESLPAARHDDAAELWSVRFAGKSQGKPADLVVEVVIAGHFPE
;
A
#
# COMPACT_ATOMS: atom_id res chain seq x y z
N MET A 1 -36.70 -38.70 56.86
CA MET A 1 -37.16 -37.72 55.85
C MET A 1 -35.98 -37.42 54.93
N LYS A 2 -36.13 -37.59 53.61
CA LYS A 2 -35.03 -37.51 52.63
C LYS A 2 -34.61 -36.06 52.34
N PRO A 3 -33.32 -35.73 52.19
CA PRO A 3 -32.90 -34.40 51.75
C PRO A 3 -33.16 -34.23 50.24
N ARG A 4 -33.80 -33.11 49.87
CA ARG A 4 -34.01 -32.71 48.47
C ARG A 4 -32.75 -32.00 47.97
N LEU A 5 -32.01 -32.67 47.09
CA LEU A 5 -30.89 -32.11 46.34
C LEU A 5 -31.46 -31.24 45.20
N TRP A 6 -31.28 -29.92 45.28
CA TRP A 6 -31.60 -29.00 44.19
C TRP A 6 -30.38 -28.88 43.28
N ILE A 7 -30.45 -29.49 42.10
CA ILE A 7 -29.45 -29.32 41.04
C ILE A 7 -29.85 -28.06 40.27
N VAL A 8 -29.13 -26.97 40.48
CA VAL A 8 -29.24 -25.76 39.65
C VAL A 8 -28.38 -25.98 38.41
N TRP A 9 -29.01 -26.18 37.26
CA TRP A 9 -28.34 -26.16 35.98
C TRP A 9 -28.01 -24.71 35.61
N GLY A 10 -26.73 -24.33 35.73
CA GLY A 10 -26.23 -23.05 35.22
C GLY A 10 -26.08 -23.11 33.70
N LEU A 11 -26.90 -22.35 32.98
CA LEU A 11 -26.78 -22.15 31.54
C LEU A 11 -25.60 -21.20 31.27
N ILE A 12 -24.45 -21.74 30.83
CA ILE A 12 -23.35 -20.93 30.30
C ILE A 12 -23.74 -20.53 28.88
N ILE A 13 -24.18 -19.28 28.69
CA ILE A 13 -24.32 -18.67 27.38
C ILE A 13 -22.91 -18.25 26.94
N LEU A 14 -22.29 -19.06 26.09
CA LEU A 14 -21.15 -18.64 25.28
C LEU A 14 -21.65 -17.58 24.30
N ILE A 15 -21.42 -16.31 24.61
CA ILE A 15 -21.54 -15.22 23.64
C ILE A 15 -20.37 -15.38 22.70
N SER A 16 -20.56 -16.16 21.63
CA SER A 16 -19.68 -16.14 20.47
C SER A 16 -19.81 -14.77 19.84
N GLY A 17 -18.94 -13.84 20.25
CA GLY A 17 -18.78 -12.58 19.53
C GLY A 17 -18.31 -12.93 18.13
N SER A 18 -19.18 -12.81 17.14
CA SER A 18 -18.74 -12.71 15.75
C SER A 18 -17.82 -11.51 15.68
N ALA A 19 -16.52 -11.76 15.63
CA ALA A 19 -15.56 -10.77 15.19
C ALA A 19 -15.90 -10.50 13.71
N ALA A 20 -16.83 -9.57 13.47
CA ALA A 20 -16.98 -9.00 12.14
C ALA A 20 -15.58 -8.44 11.80
N ALA A 21 -14.92 -9.06 10.83
CA ALA A 21 -13.72 -8.48 10.25
C ALA A 21 -14.11 -7.05 9.85
N GLN A 22 -13.48 -6.06 10.46
CA GLN A 22 -13.75 -4.67 10.09
C GLN A 22 -13.18 -4.47 8.69
N ASP A 23 -14.06 -4.17 7.74
CA ASP A 23 -13.67 -3.85 6.37
C ASP A 23 -12.78 -2.61 6.33
N TYR A 24 -11.88 -2.56 5.35
CA TYR A 24 -11.07 -1.37 5.10
C TYR A 24 -11.92 -0.28 4.45
N ARG A 25 -11.58 0.97 4.76
CA ARG A 25 -12.16 2.18 4.14
C ARG A 25 -11.05 3.09 3.66
N ALA A 26 -11.32 3.79 2.57
CA ALA A 26 -10.45 4.84 2.05
C ALA A 26 -11.19 6.18 2.08
N GLU A 27 -10.51 7.21 2.57
CA GLU A 27 -11.06 8.55 2.75
C GLU A 27 -10.08 9.60 2.20
N PRO A 28 -10.56 10.70 1.60
CA PRO A 28 -9.69 11.84 1.32
C PRO A 28 -9.01 12.33 2.59
N LEU A 29 -7.70 12.56 2.53
CA LEU A 29 -6.92 13.12 3.62
C LEU A 29 -6.54 14.56 3.29
N MET A 30 -7.20 15.50 3.96
CA MET A 30 -6.94 16.95 3.77
C MET A 30 -5.76 17.45 4.61
N GLN A 31 -5.27 16.64 5.55
CA GLN A 31 -4.04 16.93 6.27
C GLN A 31 -2.85 16.82 5.30
N GLY A 32 -1.95 17.80 5.34
CA GLY A 32 -0.72 17.76 4.55
C GLY A 32 0.20 16.59 4.94
N SER A 33 1.15 16.28 4.06
CA SER A 33 2.14 15.24 4.32
C SER A 33 3.03 15.59 5.53
N PRO A 34 3.64 14.58 6.19
CA PRO A 34 4.56 14.79 7.31
C PRO A 34 5.90 15.33 6.83
N THR A 35 5.92 16.59 6.39
CA THR A 35 7.09 17.23 5.76
C THR A 35 8.30 17.30 6.67
N GLU A 36 8.12 17.30 7.99
CA GLU A 36 9.17 17.25 9.00
C GLU A 36 10.00 15.95 8.96
N ALA A 37 9.45 14.88 8.40
CA ALA A 37 10.12 13.59 8.27
C ALA A 37 10.81 13.40 6.90
N LEU A 38 10.75 14.41 6.02
CA LEU A 38 11.22 14.34 4.63
C LEU A 38 12.36 15.33 4.39
N ALA A 39 13.23 15.03 3.42
CA ALA A 39 14.12 16.04 2.87
C ALA A 39 13.31 17.18 2.22
N PRO A 40 13.76 18.46 2.29
CA PRO A 40 13.04 19.59 1.71
C PRO A 40 12.69 19.41 0.22
N GLU A 41 13.60 18.82 -0.55
CA GLU A 41 13.45 18.56 -1.97
C GLU A 41 12.34 17.55 -2.25
N ILE A 42 12.23 16.50 -1.42
CA ILE A 42 11.15 15.51 -1.48
C ILE A 42 9.83 16.14 -1.05
N ALA A 43 9.81 16.83 0.11
CA ALA A 43 8.62 17.50 0.63
C ALA A 43 8.01 18.47 -0.40
N GLY A 44 8.86 19.19 -1.13
CA GLY A 44 8.46 20.09 -2.22
C GLY A 44 7.74 19.40 -3.39
N GLN A 45 7.86 18.08 -3.55
CA GLN A 45 7.20 17.30 -4.59
C GLN A 45 5.92 16.60 -4.16
N ILE A 46 5.55 16.63 -2.88
CA ILE A 46 4.37 15.89 -2.39
C ILE A 46 3.10 16.72 -2.53
N ALA A 47 2.00 16.07 -2.92
CA ALA A 47 0.69 16.70 -3.01
C ALA A 47 0.19 17.16 -1.63
N ALA A 48 -0.62 18.23 -1.62
CA ALA A 48 -1.16 18.79 -0.38
C ALA A 48 -2.24 17.92 0.27
N GLN A 49 -2.83 16.99 -0.49
CA GLN A 49 -3.86 16.07 -0.06
C GLN A 49 -3.39 14.65 -0.32
N GLY A 50 -3.93 13.71 0.46
CA GLY A 50 -3.63 12.30 0.35
C GLY A 50 -4.87 11.43 0.49
N VAL A 51 -4.63 10.17 0.80
CA VAL A 51 -5.63 9.15 1.06
C VAL A 51 -5.34 8.54 2.42
N LYS A 52 -6.34 8.50 3.29
CA LYS A 52 -6.29 7.77 4.54
C LYS A 52 -6.95 6.41 4.34
N VAL A 53 -6.26 5.36 4.73
CA VAL A 53 -6.77 3.99 4.78
C VAL A 53 -7.02 3.63 6.24
N ALA A 54 -8.25 3.23 6.56
CA ALA A 54 -8.65 2.87 7.91
C ALA A 54 -9.25 1.47 7.96
N ARG A 55 -9.10 0.81 9.10
CA ARG A 55 -9.77 -0.44 9.46
C ARG A 55 -10.49 -0.22 10.78
N GLY A 56 -11.81 -0.12 10.73
CA GLY A 56 -12.62 0.37 11.84
C GLY A 56 -12.18 1.75 12.32
N THR A 57 -11.75 1.87 13.58
CA THR A 57 -11.28 3.13 14.17
C THR A 57 -9.78 3.36 14.02
N GLN A 58 -9.03 2.37 13.51
CA GLN A 58 -7.58 2.45 13.37
C GLN A 58 -7.22 2.97 11.98
N THR A 59 -6.37 4.00 11.93
CA THR A 59 -5.66 4.36 10.68
C THR A 59 -4.58 3.33 10.42
N VAL A 60 -4.64 2.69 9.25
CA VAL A 60 -3.66 1.69 8.81
C VAL A 60 -2.50 2.39 8.12
N ALA A 61 -2.81 3.20 7.10
CA ALA A 61 -1.83 3.95 6.33
C ALA A 61 -2.41 5.27 5.84
N GLU A 62 -1.54 6.22 5.60
CA GLU A 62 -1.87 7.48 4.93
C GLU A 62 -0.89 7.70 3.79
N ILE A 63 -1.41 7.99 2.61
CA ILE A 63 -0.65 8.03 1.36
C ILE A 63 -0.81 9.41 0.74
N TRP A 64 0.29 10.11 0.49
CA TRP A 64 0.30 11.35 -0.28
C TRP A 64 1.03 11.10 -1.60
N PRO A 65 0.35 11.19 -2.76
CA PRO A 65 1.03 11.06 -4.04
C PRO A 65 1.99 12.23 -4.28
N ALA A 66 2.97 12.03 -5.15
CA ALA A 66 3.70 13.14 -5.73
C ALA A 66 2.73 14.09 -6.48
N LYS A 67 3.06 15.38 -6.54
CA LYS A 67 2.26 16.41 -7.21
C LYS A 67 1.96 16.07 -8.66
N ALA A 68 2.89 15.39 -9.34
CA ALA A 68 2.70 14.80 -10.65
C ALA A 68 3.68 13.64 -10.84
N TRP A 69 3.16 12.47 -11.19
CA TRP A 69 3.94 11.27 -11.48
C TRP A 69 4.65 11.36 -12.83
N SER A 70 5.93 10.97 -12.86
CA SER A 70 6.67 10.78 -14.09
C SER A 70 6.20 9.52 -14.81
N VAL A 71 5.84 9.68 -16.09
CA VAL A 71 5.31 8.62 -16.94
C VAL A 71 6.09 8.53 -18.24
N ARG A 72 6.12 7.34 -18.86
CA ARG A 72 6.72 7.05 -20.16
C ARG A 72 5.71 7.40 -21.26
N GLU A 73 6.13 8.21 -22.24
CA GLU A 73 5.25 8.78 -23.26
C GLU A 73 4.63 7.72 -24.20
N ASP A 74 5.40 6.70 -24.59
CA ASP A 74 4.96 5.64 -25.53
C ASP A 74 4.63 4.33 -24.82
N PHE A 75 4.05 4.40 -23.62
CA PHE A 75 3.69 3.22 -22.87
C PHE A 75 2.47 2.50 -23.45
N ALA A 76 2.64 1.21 -23.74
CA ALA A 76 1.54 0.29 -23.99
C ALA A 76 1.48 -0.73 -22.85
N PRO A 77 0.35 -0.81 -22.11
CA PRO A 77 0.20 -1.81 -21.05
C PRO A 77 0.26 -3.23 -21.63
N SER A 78 0.85 -4.13 -20.86
CA SER A 78 0.82 -5.57 -21.12
C SER A 78 -0.06 -6.28 -20.08
N ASN A 79 -0.07 -7.61 -20.08
CA ASN A 79 -0.79 -8.37 -19.07
C ASN A 79 -0.21 -8.17 -17.67
N THR A 80 1.10 -7.95 -17.57
CA THR A 80 1.82 -7.90 -16.28
C THR A 80 2.46 -6.55 -15.99
N GLU A 81 2.57 -5.65 -16.98
CA GLU A 81 3.06 -4.29 -16.80
C GLU A 81 1.93 -3.32 -17.11
N LEU A 82 1.37 -2.71 -16.07
CA LEU A 82 0.05 -2.11 -16.06
C LEU A 82 0.12 -0.58 -16.17
N TYR A 83 1.15 0.03 -15.58
CA TYR A 83 1.21 1.47 -15.41
C TYR A 83 2.32 2.13 -16.25
N PRO A 84 2.07 3.33 -16.79
CA PRO A 84 3.07 4.07 -17.57
C PRO A 84 4.17 4.69 -16.70
N LEU A 85 4.23 4.41 -15.41
CA LEU A 85 5.15 5.04 -14.46
C LEU A 85 6.61 4.79 -14.87
N GLN A 86 7.46 5.80 -14.66
CA GLN A 86 8.89 5.68 -14.86
C GLN A 86 9.53 4.94 -13.67
N VAL A 87 10.26 3.86 -13.92
CA VAL A 87 11.02 3.14 -12.88
C VAL A 87 11.93 4.09 -12.14
N GLY A 88 11.95 3.99 -10.81
CA GLY A 88 12.74 4.86 -9.95
C GLY A 88 12.06 6.17 -9.59
N ALA A 89 11.00 6.58 -10.29
CA ALA A 89 10.36 7.86 -10.02
C ALA A 89 9.70 7.89 -8.65
N LEU A 90 9.71 9.08 -8.03
CA LEU A 90 8.98 9.34 -6.80
C LEU A 90 7.48 9.19 -7.05
N PHE A 91 6.89 8.19 -6.40
CA PHE A 91 5.45 7.96 -6.40
C PHE A 91 4.78 8.80 -5.31
N GLY A 92 5.42 8.97 -4.16
CA GLY A 92 4.85 9.75 -3.07
C GLY A 92 5.46 9.41 -1.73
N VAL A 93 4.66 9.59 -0.67
CA VAL A 93 5.02 9.29 0.71
C VAL A 93 3.90 8.49 1.35
N ILE A 94 4.27 7.52 2.18
CA ILE A 94 3.35 6.75 3.00
C ILE A 94 3.73 6.87 4.47
N ARG A 95 2.73 7.05 5.33
CA ARG A 95 2.87 7.00 6.79
C ARG A 95 2.09 5.81 7.34
N TYR A 96 2.75 4.99 8.14
CA TYR A 96 2.11 3.97 8.96
C TYR A 96 2.09 4.45 10.41
N ALA A 97 0.89 4.61 10.98
CA ALA A 97 0.72 5.00 12.39
C ALA A 97 1.04 3.84 13.36
N GLY A 98 0.86 2.61 12.89
CA GLY A 98 1.24 1.38 13.57
C GLY A 98 2.05 0.49 12.64
N LYS A 99 2.07 -0.82 12.91
CA LYS A 99 2.69 -1.80 12.01
C LYS A 99 1.83 -1.99 10.76
N GLY A 100 2.46 -1.97 9.59
CA GLY A 100 1.89 -2.40 8.32
C GLY A 100 2.36 -3.80 7.93
N GLU A 101 1.96 -4.24 6.75
CA GLU A 101 2.41 -5.48 6.13
C GLU A 101 2.70 -5.21 4.66
N ASP A 102 3.79 -5.76 4.14
CA ASP A 102 4.12 -5.69 2.72
C ASP A 102 3.49 -6.85 1.93
N PHE A 103 3.61 -6.82 0.61
CA PHE A 103 3.01 -7.83 -0.27
C PHE A 103 3.58 -9.25 -0.10
N ARG A 104 4.62 -9.42 0.73
CA ARG A 104 5.26 -10.69 1.08
C ARG A 104 4.99 -11.11 2.53
N GLY A 105 4.07 -10.44 3.22
CA GLY A 105 3.73 -10.74 4.61
C GLY A 105 4.79 -10.26 5.61
N ARG A 106 5.70 -9.34 5.21
CA ARG A 106 6.71 -8.77 6.11
C ARG A 106 6.15 -7.57 6.84
N GLU A 107 6.35 -7.55 8.15
CA GLU A 107 5.92 -6.44 8.99
C GLU A 107 6.67 -5.15 8.61
N ILE A 108 5.92 -4.12 8.23
CA ILE A 108 6.45 -2.77 8.01
C ILE A 108 6.38 -2.03 9.35
N PRO A 109 7.51 -1.54 9.90
CA PRO A 109 7.47 -0.74 11.12
C PRO A 109 6.63 0.53 10.97
N ALA A 110 6.15 1.07 12.10
CA ALA A 110 5.54 2.39 12.11
C ALA A 110 6.57 3.45 11.68
N GLY A 111 6.17 4.38 10.82
CA GLY A 111 7.10 5.36 10.26
C GLY A 111 6.57 6.09 9.05
N VAL A 112 7.43 6.98 8.52
CA VAL A 112 7.23 7.71 7.27
C VAL A 112 8.26 7.21 6.27
N TYR A 113 7.80 6.88 5.07
CA TYR A 113 8.61 6.31 4.00
C TYR A 113 8.36 7.08 2.71
N THR A 114 9.42 7.30 1.92
CA THR A 114 9.23 7.65 0.52
C THR A 114 8.84 6.39 -0.25
N VAL A 115 8.12 6.60 -1.34
CA VAL A 115 7.60 5.52 -2.17
C VAL A 115 8.08 5.74 -3.60
N ARG A 116 8.71 4.71 -4.18
CA ARG A 116 9.20 4.74 -5.56
C ARG A 116 8.60 3.61 -6.38
N TYR A 117 8.35 3.88 -7.64
CA TYR A 117 7.86 2.86 -8.56
C TYR A 117 9.01 1.95 -9.02
N GLY A 118 8.79 0.63 -8.96
CA GLY A 118 9.73 -0.39 -9.39
C GLY A 118 9.03 -1.48 -10.19
N LEU A 119 9.82 -2.26 -10.94
CA LEU A 119 9.33 -3.41 -11.67
C LEU A 119 9.91 -4.69 -11.09
N GLN A 120 9.08 -5.71 -10.94
CA GLN A 120 9.57 -7.05 -10.65
C GLN A 120 10.43 -7.55 -11.83
N PRO A 121 11.61 -8.17 -11.58
CA PRO A 121 12.46 -8.71 -12.63
C PRO A 121 11.74 -9.77 -13.49
N VAL A 122 12.14 -9.87 -14.77
CA VAL A 122 11.69 -10.93 -15.67
C VAL A 122 12.72 -12.05 -15.66
N ASP A 123 12.62 -12.94 -14.68
CA ASP A 123 13.46 -14.13 -14.59
C ASP A 123 12.67 -15.33 -14.05
N GLY A 124 13.29 -16.51 -14.06
CA GLY A 124 12.64 -17.75 -13.63
C GLY A 124 12.29 -17.80 -12.15
N ASN A 125 12.90 -16.99 -11.30
CA ASN A 125 12.65 -16.96 -9.86
C ASN A 125 11.45 -16.11 -9.46
N HIS A 126 10.95 -15.27 -10.37
CA HIS A 126 9.82 -14.38 -10.11
C HIS A 126 8.51 -14.83 -10.78
N LEU A 127 8.57 -15.85 -11.65
CA LEU A 127 7.41 -16.37 -12.35
C LEU A 127 6.37 -16.92 -11.36
N GLY A 128 5.14 -16.39 -11.43
CA GLY A 128 4.00 -16.84 -10.62
C GLY A 128 3.94 -16.27 -9.20
N THR A 129 4.84 -15.36 -8.84
CA THR A 129 4.85 -14.72 -7.50
C THR A 129 3.91 -13.52 -7.40
N SER A 130 3.38 -13.06 -8.53
CA SER A 130 2.43 -11.94 -8.64
C SER A 130 1.79 -11.93 -10.03
N GLU A 131 0.57 -11.43 -10.14
CA GLU A 131 -0.11 -11.19 -11.42
C GLU A 131 0.43 -9.94 -12.15
N THR A 132 1.04 -9.04 -11.39
CA THR A 132 1.60 -7.77 -11.83
C THR A 132 3.09 -7.71 -11.55
N ARG A 133 3.83 -6.99 -12.41
CA ARG A 133 5.23 -6.60 -12.19
C ARG A 133 5.33 -5.20 -11.59
N ASP A 134 4.25 -4.44 -11.55
CA ASP A 134 4.22 -3.09 -11.03
C ASP A 134 4.22 -3.12 -9.49
N PHE A 135 5.29 -2.59 -8.89
CA PHE A 135 5.43 -2.51 -7.44
C PHE A 135 5.79 -1.10 -6.99
N LEU A 136 5.35 -0.76 -5.79
CA LEU A 136 5.82 0.39 -5.03
C LEU A 136 6.81 -0.08 -3.98
N LEU A 137 8.01 0.48 -4.00
CA LEU A 137 9.06 0.21 -3.02
C LEU A 137 9.07 1.29 -1.96
N LEU A 138 9.05 0.89 -0.70
CA LEU A 138 9.19 1.78 0.45
C LEU A 138 10.67 1.95 0.76
N LEU A 139 11.11 3.19 0.90
CA LEU A 139 12.48 3.56 1.23
C LEU A 139 12.47 4.36 2.55
N PRO A 140 13.49 4.23 3.42
CA PRO A 140 13.61 5.06 4.61
C PRO A 140 13.69 6.55 4.21
N ALA A 141 12.72 7.35 4.64
CA ALA A 141 12.59 8.75 4.20
C ALA A 141 13.82 9.62 4.51
N LYS A 142 14.63 9.24 5.52
CA LYS A 142 15.87 9.94 5.88
C LYS A 142 17.03 9.68 4.92
N GLU A 143 16.99 8.57 4.19
CA GLU A 143 18.05 8.16 3.27
C GLU A 143 17.70 8.49 1.82
N ASP A 144 16.40 8.63 1.51
CA ASP A 144 15.93 9.07 0.19
C ASP A 144 15.67 10.59 0.15
N THR A 145 16.64 11.35 -0.33
CA THR A 145 16.63 12.82 -0.25
C THR A 145 16.48 13.54 -1.60
N ASN A 146 16.55 12.82 -2.72
CA ASN A 146 16.53 13.40 -4.07
C ASN A 146 15.27 13.00 -4.83
N PRO A 147 14.38 13.92 -5.24
CA PRO A 147 13.13 13.57 -5.92
C PRO A 147 13.30 13.02 -7.34
N GLN A 148 14.49 13.09 -7.93
CA GLN A 148 14.74 12.55 -9.26
C GLN A 148 14.61 11.02 -9.28
N PRO A 149 14.30 10.41 -10.44
CA PRO A 149 14.29 8.96 -10.58
C PRO A 149 15.58 8.32 -10.06
N MET A 150 15.44 7.33 -9.19
CA MET A 150 16.53 6.57 -8.58
C MET A 150 16.85 5.36 -9.46
N ALA A 151 18.13 4.99 -9.58
CA ALA A 151 18.48 3.77 -10.28
C ALA A 151 17.91 2.55 -9.57
N GLU A 152 17.53 1.53 -10.33
CA GLU A 152 16.89 0.32 -9.79
C GLU A 152 17.76 -0.40 -8.76
N ALA A 153 19.07 -0.51 -9.02
CA ALA A 153 20.02 -1.09 -8.08
C ALA A 153 20.04 -0.36 -6.73
N ASP A 154 19.99 0.98 -6.74
CA ASP A 154 19.99 1.79 -5.52
C ASP A 154 18.68 1.61 -4.74
N MET A 155 17.53 1.49 -5.44
CA MET A 155 16.26 1.16 -4.79
C MET A 155 16.30 -0.21 -4.12
N PHE A 156 16.90 -1.20 -4.78
CA PHE A 156 17.03 -2.56 -4.27
C PHE A 156 18.03 -2.67 -3.12
N GLU A 157 18.99 -1.75 -3.02
CA GLU A 157 19.85 -1.63 -1.84
C GLU A 157 19.13 -0.94 -0.68
N LEU A 158 18.31 0.08 -0.95
CA LEU A 158 17.76 0.93 0.10
C LEU A 158 16.45 0.40 0.69
N SER A 159 15.55 -0.13 -0.13
CA SER A 159 14.24 -0.60 0.30
C SER A 159 14.24 -1.74 1.35
N PRO A 160 15.16 -2.73 1.29
CA PRO A 160 15.22 -3.79 2.30
C PRO A 160 15.51 -3.29 3.72
N LYS A 161 16.09 -2.08 3.87
CA LYS A 161 16.35 -1.47 5.19
C LYS A 161 15.07 -1.14 5.96
N VAL A 162 13.91 -1.03 5.30
CA VAL A 162 12.63 -0.76 5.96
C VAL A 162 12.17 -1.94 6.82
N THR A 163 12.25 -3.16 6.29
CA THR A 163 11.84 -4.40 6.98
C THR A 163 13.02 -5.18 7.58
N ALA A 164 14.26 -4.69 7.39
CA ALA A 164 15.50 -5.37 7.76
C ALA A 164 15.63 -6.78 7.16
N THR A 165 15.25 -6.93 5.89
CA THR A 165 15.35 -8.19 5.13
C THR A 165 16.32 -8.06 3.95
N THR A 166 16.42 -9.09 3.10
CA THR A 166 17.18 -9.06 1.84
C THR A 166 16.33 -8.67 0.63
N HIS A 167 15.01 -8.60 0.78
CA HIS A 167 14.09 -8.24 -0.31
C HIS A 167 13.57 -6.82 -0.12
N PRO A 168 13.27 -6.09 -1.21
CA PRO A 168 12.64 -4.78 -1.12
C PRO A 168 11.31 -4.86 -0.36
N THR A 169 11.01 -3.84 0.43
CA THR A 169 9.71 -3.69 1.09
C THR A 169 8.73 -3.14 0.07
N MET A 170 7.76 -3.97 -0.34
CA MET A 170 7.00 -3.73 -1.56
C MET A 170 5.49 -3.82 -1.39
N LEU A 171 4.77 -2.94 -2.09
CA LEU A 171 3.32 -2.99 -2.26
C LEU A 171 3.01 -3.23 -3.73
N ALA A 172 2.15 -4.21 -4.04
CA ALA A 172 1.76 -4.47 -5.42
C ALA A 172 0.82 -3.38 -5.95
N LEU A 173 0.96 -3.07 -7.24
CA LEU A 173 -0.01 -2.27 -7.98
C LEU A 173 -0.88 -3.19 -8.84
N LEU A 174 -2.13 -3.38 -8.41
CA LEU A 174 -3.11 -4.18 -9.14
C LEU A 174 -3.66 -3.39 -10.31
N ARG A 175 -4.36 -4.06 -11.21
CA ARG A 175 -5.05 -3.38 -12.28
C ARG A 175 -6.28 -2.66 -11.76
N ALA A 176 -6.42 -1.37 -12.08
CA ALA A 176 -7.59 -0.58 -11.70
C ALA A 176 -8.81 -0.88 -12.59
N GLU A 177 -9.43 -2.05 -12.43
CA GLU A 177 -10.62 -2.50 -13.19
C GLU A 177 -11.91 -2.53 -12.35
N GLY A 178 -13.06 -2.50 -13.02
CA GLY A 178 -14.36 -2.51 -12.34
C GLY A 178 -14.76 -1.15 -11.78
N GLU A 179 -16.04 -1.01 -11.46
CA GLU A 179 -16.64 0.27 -11.07
C GLU A 179 -16.41 0.57 -9.58
N VAL A 180 -16.20 1.85 -9.27
CA VAL A 180 -16.20 2.41 -7.91
C VAL A 180 -17.05 3.66 -7.91
N GLU A 181 -17.83 3.88 -6.86
CA GLU A 181 -18.75 5.03 -6.78
C GLU A 181 -17.99 6.38 -6.74
N SER A 182 -16.87 6.41 -6.02
CA SER A 182 -16.02 7.60 -5.88
C SER A 182 -14.60 7.21 -5.52
N LEU A 183 -13.63 8.08 -5.79
CA LEU A 183 -12.25 7.94 -5.35
C LEU A 183 -11.94 8.88 -4.16
N PRO A 184 -11.10 8.47 -3.20
CA PRO A 184 -10.47 7.15 -3.10
C PRO A 184 -11.47 6.07 -2.66
N ALA A 185 -11.20 4.80 -3.02
CA ALA A 185 -12.03 3.66 -2.67
C ALA A 185 -11.18 2.52 -2.10
N ALA A 186 -11.62 1.91 -1.01
CA ALA A 186 -11.09 0.63 -0.56
C ALA A 186 -11.77 -0.50 -1.35
N ARG A 187 -11.01 -1.54 -1.67
CA ARG A 187 -11.42 -2.69 -2.48
C ARG A 187 -10.98 -3.95 -1.76
N HIS A 188 -11.79 -4.99 -1.84
CA HIS A 188 -11.45 -6.34 -1.40
C HIS A 188 -11.52 -7.28 -2.60
N ASP A 189 -10.48 -8.06 -2.79
CA ASP A 189 -10.48 -9.23 -3.65
C ASP A 189 -10.58 -10.48 -2.76
N ASP A 190 -11.77 -11.06 -2.66
CA ASP A 190 -12.03 -12.25 -1.84
C ASP A 190 -11.25 -13.47 -2.34
N ALA A 191 -10.93 -13.55 -3.64
CA ALA A 191 -10.24 -14.72 -4.19
C ALA A 191 -8.75 -14.69 -3.89
N ALA A 192 -8.15 -13.50 -3.94
CA ALA A 192 -6.75 -13.28 -3.61
C ALA A 192 -6.51 -12.97 -2.13
N GLU A 193 -7.58 -12.73 -1.34
CA GLU A 193 -7.52 -12.25 0.05
C GLU A 193 -6.68 -10.95 0.18
N LEU A 194 -6.83 -10.06 -0.81
CA LEU A 194 -6.12 -8.79 -0.88
C LEU A 194 -7.04 -7.61 -0.64
N TRP A 195 -6.58 -6.67 0.18
CA TRP A 195 -7.20 -5.36 0.33
C TRP A 195 -6.35 -4.32 -0.37
N SER A 196 -7.00 -3.52 -1.22
CA SER A 196 -6.35 -2.47 -1.98
C SER A 196 -7.06 -1.12 -1.81
N VAL A 197 -6.34 -0.05 -2.11
CA VAL A 197 -6.89 1.30 -2.21
C VAL A 197 -6.70 1.84 -3.62
N ARG A 198 -7.80 2.27 -4.23
CA ARG A 198 -7.82 2.92 -5.54
C ARG A 198 -7.91 4.43 -5.36
N PHE A 199 -7.05 5.17 -6.04
CA PHE A 199 -7.09 6.64 -6.03
C PHE A 199 -6.46 7.21 -7.31
N ALA A 200 -6.70 8.50 -7.56
CA ALA A 200 -6.15 9.21 -8.71
C ALA A 200 -5.01 10.14 -8.30
N GLY A 201 -4.00 10.24 -9.16
CA GLY A 201 -2.93 11.23 -9.08
C GLY A 201 -2.75 11.95 -10.41
N LYS A 202 -2.06 13.09 -10.40
CA LYS A 202 -1.66 13.77 -11.63
C LYS A 202 -0.46 13.07 -12.25
N SER A 203 -0.34 13.12 -13.57
CA SER A 203 0.86 12.69 -14.29
C SER A 203 1.45 13.84 -15.10
N GLN A 204 2.76 13.76 -15.38
CA GLN A 204 3.49 14.72 -16.22
C GLN A 204 3.30 14.47 -17.72
N GLY A 205 2.44 13.52 -18.10
CA GLY A 205 2.21 13.14 -19.49
C GLY A 205 0.76 12.77 -19.76
N LYS A 206 0.57 11.83 -20.69
CA LYS A 206 -0.76 11.28 -21.00
C LYS A 206 -0.89 9.90 -20.33
N PRO A 207 -1.99 9.62 -19.61
CA PRO A 207 -3.10 10.54 -19.29
C PRO A 207 -2.73 11.58 -18.22
N ALA A 208 -3.35 12.76 -18.22
CA ALA A 208 -3.06 13.83 -17.25
C ALA A 208 -3.44 13.45 -15.80
N ASP A 209 -4.44 12.57 -15.67
CA ASP A 209 -4.83 11.90 -14.44
C ASP A 209 -4.59 10.41 -14.61
N LEU A 210 -3.93 9.79 -13.63
CA LEU A 210 -3.69 8.35 -13.58
C LEU A 210 -4.40 7.78 -12.35
N VAL A 211 -5.24 6.78 -12.55
CA VAL A 211 -5.85 6.00 -11.46
C VAL A 211 -4.97 4.81 -11.20
N VAL A 212 -4.63 4.57 -9.95
CA VAL A 212 -3.81 3.43 -9.50
C VAL A 212 -4.53 2.66 -8.41
N GLU A 213 -4.19 1.39 -8.26
CA GLU A 213 -4.71 0.53 -7.21
C GLU A 213 -3.57 -0.13 -6.44
N VAL A 214 -3.40 0.25 -5.18
CA VAL A 214 -2.28 -0.15 -4.33
C VAL A 214 -2.75 -1.18 -3.32
N VAL A 215 -2.11 -2.34 -3.23
CA VAL A 215 -2.37 -3.30 -2.14
C VAL A 215 -1.89 -2.71 -0.81
N ILE A 216 -2.76 -2.73 0.20
CA ILE A 216 -2.50 -2.15 1.53
C ILE A 216 -2.61 -3.17 2.67
N ALA A 217 -3.15 -4.36 2.40
CA ALA A 217 -3.11 -5.50 3.31
C ALA A 217 -3.38 -6.81 2.55
N GLY A 218 -2.92 -7.92 3.13
CA GLY A 218 -2.87 -9.21 2.45
C GLY A 218 -1.55 -9.36 1.68
N HIS A 219 -1.19 -10.59 1.39
CA HIS A 219 0.06 -10.94 0.74
C HIS A 219 -0.14 -12.15 -0.16
N PHE A 220 0.73 -12.28 -1.17
CA PHE A 220 0.77 -13.50 -1.96
C PHE A 220 1.49 -14.59 -1.15
N PRO A 221 0.95 -15.81 -1.03
CA PRO A 221 1.64 -16.90 -0.35
C PRO A 221 2.95 -17.24 -1.05
N GLU A 222 4.04 -17.42 -0.26
CA GLU A 222 5.36 -17.84 -0.77
C GLU A 222 5.33 -19.26 -1.38
#